data_AF-W2EM54-F1
#
_entry.id   AF-W2EM54-F1
#
_cell.length_a   1.000
_cell.length_b   1.000
_cell.length_c   1.000
_cell.angle_alpha   90.00
_cell.angle_beta   90.00
_cell.angle_gamma   90.00
#
_symmetry.space_group_name_H-M   'P 1'
#
loop_
_entity.id
_entity.type
_entity.pdbx_description
1 polymer ?
#
loop_
_entity_poly.entity_id
_entity_poly.type
_entity_poly.pdbx_seq_one_letter_code
_entity_poly.pdbx_strand_id
1 'polypeptide(L)'
;MFKVSEVETFLLTTRHWPQPNTLFGDRVTESDVRLWVTLARFDLGYNPHGGISERPLTAFPSLWAYARDLYQRPAFRETTDFTVFGLGAPPAIPGGPKRIEVEPVDADWDAPHGPASLAA
;
A
#
# COMPACT_ATOMS: atom_id res chain seq x y z
N MET A 1 -11.51 -14.48 -14.65
CA MET A 1 -10.04 -14.47 -14.78
C MET A 1 -9.63 -13.03 -15.03
N PHE A 2 -9.40 -12.27 -13.96
CA PHE A 2 -8.83 -10.92 -14.06
C PHE A 2 -7.36 -11.09 -14.41
N LYS A 3 -6.92 -10.50 -15.52
CA LYS A 3 -5.51 -10.56 -15.91
C LYS A 3 -4.72 -9.69 -14.93
N VAL A 4 -3.67 -10.26 -14.34
CA VAL A 4 -2.69 -9.57 -13.49
C VAL A 4 -2.17 -8.29 -14.18
N SER A 5 -2.13 -8.26 -15.52
CA SER A 5 -1.74 -7.10 -16.33
C SER A 5 -2.64 -5.87 -16.20
N GLU A 6 -3.94 -6.01 -15.88
CA GLU A 6 -4.84 -4.85 -15.76
C GLU A 6 -4.66 -4.12 -14.42
N VAL A 7 -4.44 -4.86 -13.34
CA VAL A 7 -4.10 -4.30 -12.02
C VAL A 7 -2.75 -3.60 -12.11
N GLU A 8 -1.77 -4.22 -12.76
CA GLU A 8 -0.44 -3.62 -12.91
C GLU A 8 -0.44 -2.37 -13.80
N THR A 9 -1.28 -2.34 -14.84
CA THR A 9 -1.49 -1.14 -15.66
C THR A 9 -2.14 -0.03 -14.85
N PHE A 10 -3.14 -0.31 -14.02
CA PHE A 10 -3.73 0.69 -13.12
C PHE A 10 -2.70 1.27 -12.14
N LEU A 11 -1.81 0.42 -11.60
CA LEU A 11 -0.74 0.81 -10.68
C LEU A 11 0.42 1.56 -11.36
N LEU A 12 0.68 1.31 -12.65
CA LEU A 12 1.73 1.98 -13.44
C LEU A 12 1.27 3.29 -14.09
N THR A 13 -0.03 3.44 -14.32
CA THR A 13 -0.64 4.60 -15.00
C THR A 13 -0.94 5.76 -14.03
N THR A 14 -0.53 5.66 -12.76
CA THR A 14 -0.66 6.76 -11.78
C THR A 14 0.32 7.94 -12.02
N ARG A 15 0.97 8.03 -13.19
CA ARG A 15 1.84 9.15 -13.60
C ARG A 15 1.12 10.51 -13.67
N HIS A 16 -0.21 10.54 -13.57
CA HIS A 16 -1.01 11.75 -13.75
C HIS A 16 -2.20 11.85 -12.79
N TRP A 17 -2.15 11.24 -11.59
CA TRP A 17 -3.11 11.60 -10.56
C TRP A 17 -2.80 13.05 -10.11
N PRO A 18 -3.66 14.04 -10.41
CA PRO A 18 -3.50 15.36 -9.83
C PRO A 18 -3.65 15.17 -8.33
N GLN A 19 -2.77 15.77 -7.54
CA GLN A 19 -2.84 15.69 -6.09
C GLN A 19 -4.15 16.35 -5.63
N PRO A 20 -5.11 15.58 -5.11
CA PRO A 20 -5.61 15.94 -3.79
C PRO A 20 -5.48 14.74 -2.85
N ASN A 21 -5.34 15.06 -1.57
CA ASN A 21 -4.93 14.17 -0.47
C ASN A 21 -5.90 13.01 -0.14
N THR A 22 -6.88 12.71 -1.00
CA THR A 22 -7.89 11.64 -0.85
C THR A 22 -8.43 11.18 -2.21
N LEU A 23 -9.10 10.03 -2.27
CA LEU A 23 -9.64 9.43 -3.50
C LEU A 23 -10.71 10.30 -4.19
N PHE A 24 -11.47 11.10 -3.42
CA PHE A 24 -12.62 11.85 -3.93
C PHE A 24 -12.52 13.36 -3.69
N GLY A 25 -11.30 13.90 -3.55
CA GLY A 25 -11.06 15.33 -3.46
C GLY A 25 -10.39 15.74 -2.15
N ASP A 26 -10.99 16.69 -1.43
CA ASP A 26 -10.38 17.38 -0.29
C ASP A 26 -10.71 16.77 1.07
N ARG A 27 -11.59 15.77 1.12
CA ARG A 27 -12.07 15.17 2.38
C ARG A 27 -11.90 13.67 2.39
N VAL A 28 -11.47 13.15 3.54
CA VAL A 28 -11.39 11.70 3.76
C VAL A 28 -12.80 11.13 3.74
N THR A 29 -12.96 10.09 2.96
CA THR A 29 -14.19 9.31 2.81
C THR A 29 -14.01 7.89 3.33
N GLU A 30 -15.09 7.14 3.41
CA GLU A 30 -15.05 5.72 3.77
C GLU A 30 -14.13 4.91 2.82
N SER A 31 -14.08 5.29 1.55
CA SER A 31 -13.24 4.62 0.55
C SER A 31 -11.76 4.74 0.88
N ASP A 32 -11.33 5.89 1.40
CA ASP A 32 -9.94 6.10 1.83
C ASP A 32 -9.60 5.20 3.02
N VAL A 33 -10.52 5.08 3.98
CA VAL A 33 -10.37 4.20 5.16
C VAL A 33 -10.29 2.73 4.74
N ARG A 34 -11.15 2.29 3.81
CA ARG A 34 -11.13 0.91 3.30
C ARG A 34 -9.84 0.60 2.54
N LEU A 35 -9.38 1.55 1.72
CA LEU A 35 -8.12 1.39 0.99
C LEU A 35 -6.92 1.38 1.94
N TRP A 36 -6.89 2.27 2.93
CA TRP A 36 -5.84 2.37 3.94
C TRP A 36 -5.53 1.03 4.60
N VAL A 37 -6.56 0.33 5.10
CA VAL A 37 -6.40 -0.96 5.80
C VAL A 37 -5.66 -1.98 4.93
N THR A 38 -5.86 -1.91 3.61
CA THR A 38 -5.19 -2.77 2.63
C THR A 38 -3.74 -2.34 2.42
N LEU A 39 -3.50 -1.04 2.19
CA LEU A 39 -2.15 -0.51 1.92
C LEU A 39 -1.22 -0.68 3.14
N ALA A 40 -1.69 -0.40 4.35
CA ALA A 40 -0.91 -0.52 5.58
C ALA A 40 -0.40 -1.95 5.85
N ARG A 41 -1.08 -2.98 5.32
CA ARG A 41 -0.73 -4.40 5.48
C ARG A 41 -0.04 -5.00 4.26
N PHE A 42 0.05 -4.25 3.16
CA PHE A 42 0.45 -4.81 1.88
C PHE A 42 1.85 -5.42 1.95
N ASP A 43 2.84 -4.64 2.36
CA ASP A 43 4.25 -5.07 2.32
C ASP A 43 4.64 -6.01 3.48
N LEU A 44 3.95 -5.96 4.62
CA LEU A 44 4.27 -6.79 5.79
C LEU A 44 3.49 -8.10 5.87
N GLY A 45 2.28 -8.13 5.31
CA GLY A 45 1.36 -9.25 5.46
C GLY A 45 0.92 -9.82 4.11
N TYR A 46 0.21 -9.03 3.32
CA TYR A 46 -0.51 -9.57 2.16
C TYR A 46 0.40 -9.96 1.00
N ASN A 47 1.38 -9.13 0.66
CA ASN A 47 2.26 -9.41 -0.47
C ASN A 47 3.17 -10.61 -0.18
N PRO A 48 3.87 -10.69 0.98
CA PRO A 48 4.66 -11.87 1.34
C PRO A 48 3.83 -13.16 1.46
N HIS A 49 2.62 -13.07 2.03
CA HIS A 49 1.76 -14.23 2.20
C HIS A 49 1.13 -14.71 0.88
N GLY A 50 0.69 -13.76 0.04
CA GLY A 50 -0.07 -14.06 -1.18
C GLY A 50 0.80 -14.25 -2.43
N GLY A 51 2.01 -13.70 -2.44
CA GLY A 51 2.81 -13.55 -3.65
C GLY A 51 2.07 -12.69 -4.70
N ILE A 52 1.67 -11.47 -4.31
CA ILE A 52 0.74 -10.63 -5.08
C ILE A 52 1.47 -9.81 -6.14
N SER A 53 2.61 -9.22 -5.79
CA SER A 53 3.44 -8.39 -6.66
C SER A 53 4.91 -8.56 -6.33
N GLU A 54 5.76 -8.57 -7.36
CA GLU A 54 7.22 -8.54 -7.19
C GLU A 54 7.72 -7.19 -6.62
N ARG A 55 6.88 -6.16 -6.68
CA ARG A 55 7.20 -4.79 -6.26
C ARG A 55 6.52 -4.47 -4.92
N PRO A 56 7.24 -3.86 -3.96
CA PRO A 56 6.64 -3.38 -2.73
C PRO A 56 5.78 -2.13 -2.97
N LEU A 57 4.99 -1.72 -1.99
CA LEU A 57 4.16 -0.50 -2.04
C LEU A 57 5.01 0.74 -2.36
N THR A 58 6.22 0.81 -1.80
CA THR A 58 7.18 1.93 -2.00
C THR A 58 7.61 2.10 -3.45
N ALA A 59 7.50 1.07 -4.29
CA ALA A 59 7.79 1.12 -5.72
C ALA A 59 6.64 1.72 -6.57
N PHE A 60 5.53 2.13 -5.94
CA PHE A 60 4.41 2.81 -6.57
C PHE A 60 4.30 4.24 -6.02
N PRO A 61 5.01 5.23 -6.60
CA PRO A 61 5.21 6.55 -5.97
C PRO A 61 3.93 7.27 -5.58
N SER A 62 2.90 7.24 -6.43
CA SER A 62 1.63 7.92 -6.15
C SER A 62 0.85 7.24 -5.02
N LEU A 63 0.83 5.90 -4.99
CA LEU A 63 0.19 5.15 -3.91
C LEU A 63 0.96 5.25 -2.60
N TRP A 64 2.28 5.25 -2.68
CA TRP A 64 3.13 5.40 -1.50
C TRP A 64 3.01 6.81 -0.89
N ALA A 65 2.96 7.85 -1.72
CA ALA A 65 2.69 9.21 -1.27
C ALA A 65 1.29 9.31 -0.64
N TYR A 66 0.27 8.75 -1.27
CA TYR A 66 -1.11 8.71 -0.76
C TYR A 66 -1.21 7.97 0.59
N ALA A 67 -0.58 6.81 0.72
CA ALA A 67 -0.62 6.01 1.94
C ALA A 67 0.04 6.75 3.12
N ARG A 68 1.19 7.39 2.88
CA ARG A 68 1.85 8.22 3.89
C ARG A 68 1.05 9.47 4.27
N ASP A 69 0.35 10.08 3.32
CA ASP A 69 -0.55 11.20 3.64
C ASP A 69 -1.67 10.82 4.59
N LEU A 70 -2.27 9.65 4.39
CA LEU A 70 -3.21 9.12 5.36
C LEU A 70 -2.52 8.79 6.69
N TYR A 71 -1.38 8.08 6.68
CA TYR A 71 -0.67 7.67 7.89
C TYR A 71 -0.28 8.84 8.79
N GLN A 72 0.20 9.95 8.23
CA GLN A 72 0.65 11.10 9.01
C GLN A 72 -0.50 11.87 9.70
N ARG A 73 -1.76 11.55 9.39
CA ARG A 73 -2.92 12.07 10.14
C ARG A 73 -3.06 11.31 11.47
N PRO A 74 -3.28 11.98 12.61
CA PRO A 74 -3.34 11.35 13.93
C PRO A 74 -4.27 10.13 13.99
N ALA A 75 -5.46 10.23 13.41
CA ALA A 75 -6.45 9.14 13.45
C ALA A 75 -5.98 7.83 12.80
N PHE A 76 -5.11 7.90 11.79
CA PHE A 76 -4.54 6.71 11.14
C PHE A 76 -3.25 6.26 11.83
N ARG A 77 -2.40 7.22 12.23
CA ARG A 77 -1.12 6.95 12.91
C ARG A 77 -1.32 6.23 14.23
N GLU A 78 -2.19 6.76 15.08
CA GLU A 78 -2.41 6.29 16.45
C GLU A 78 -3.13 4.94 16.50
N THR A 79 -3.75 4.52 15.40
CA THR A 79 -4.51 3.27 15.30
C THR A 79 -3.79 2.18 14.52
N THR A 80 -2.53 2.42 14.14
CA THR A 80 -1.74 1.48 13.32
C THR A 80 -0.51 1.02 14.09
N ASP A 81 -0.49 -0.27 14.42
CA ASP A 81 0.70 -0.98 14.88
C ASP A 81 1.15 -1.94 13.78
N PHE A 82 2.27 -1.64 13.15
CA PHE A 82 2.81 -2.46 12.05
C PHE A 82 3.37 -3.81 12.54
N THR A 83 3.76 -3.91 13.82
CA THR A 83 4.42 -5.10 14.36
C THR A 83 3.51 -6.32 14.39
N VAL A 84 2.19 -6.11 14.33
CA VAL A 84 1.18 -7.18 14.36
C VAL A 84 0.69 -7.61 12.97
N PHE A 85 1.22 -7.05 11.88
CA PHE A 85 0.74 -7.33 10.52
C PHE A 85 1.37 -8.56 9.85
N GLY A 86 2.46 -9.09 10.41
CA GLY A 86 3.14 -10.26 9.86
C GLY A 86 2.23 -11.49 9.85
N LEU A 87 1.97 -12.05 8.67
CA LEU A 87 1.17 -13.28 8.49
C LEU A 87 2.04 -14.55 8.36
N GLY A 88 3.36 -14.39 8.24
CA GLY A 88 4.28 -15.48 7.90
C GLY A 88 4.06 -16.04 6.49
N ALA A 89 4.92 -16.99 6.12
CA ALA A 89 4.82 -17.68 4.84
C ALA A 89 3.47 -18.42 4.71
N PRO A 90 2.87 -18.46 3.51
CA PRO A 90 1.64 -19.22 3.31
C PRO A 90 1.90 -20.72 3.46
N PRO A 91 0.88 -21.51 3.84
CA PRO A 91 1.02 -22.95 3.90
C PRO A 91 1.39 -23.52 2.52
N ALA A 92 2.34 -24.45 2.51
CA ALA A 92 2.69 -25.21 1.31
C ALA A 92 1.49 -26.09 0.91
N ILE A 93 1.06 -25.96 -0.34
CA ILE A 93 -0.01 -26.80 -0.91
C ILE A 93 0.67 -27.80 -1.85
N PRO A 94 0.70 -29.11 -1.54
CA PRO A 94 1.28 -30.11 -2.41
C PRO A 94 0.62 -30.10 -3.79
N GLY A 95 1.42 -29.98 -4.86
CA GLY A 95 0.93 -29.86 -6.23
C GLY A 95 0.25 -28.51 -6.56
N GLY A 96 0.27 -27.56 -5.64
CA GLY A 96 -0.25 -26.21 -5.85
C GLY A 96 0.59 -25.37 -6.81
N PRO A 97 0.06 -24.24 -7.29
CA PRO A 97 0.82 -23.32 -8.12
C PRO A 97 2.00 -22.74 -7.35
N LYS A 98 3.14 -22.55 -8.03
CA LYS A 98 4.26 -21.78 -7.49
C LYS A 98 3.83 -20.31 -7.36
N ARG A 99 4.02 -19.73 -6.19
CA ARG A 99 3.84 -18.29 -5.93
C ARG A 99 5.18 -17.59 -6.10
N ILE A 100 5.15 -16.30 -6.42
CA ILE A 100 6.34 -15.47 -6.27
C ILE A 100 6.67 -15.37 -4.78
N GLU A 101 7.95 -15.52 -4.47
CA GLU A 101 8.46 -15.30 -3.11
C GLU A 101 8.78 -13.82 -2.97
N VAL A 102 8.22 -13.21 -1.93
CA VAL A 102 8.38 -11.78 -1.65
C VAL A 102 8.70 -11.64 -0.17
N GLU A 103 9.83 -11.00 0.12
CA GLU A 103 10.21 -10.70 1.50
C GLU A 103 9.33 -9.57 2.07
N PRO A 104 8.94 -9.63 3.35
CA PRO A 104 8.29 -8.52 4.01
C PRO A 104 9.13 -7.25 3.96
N VAL A 105 8.51 -6.12 3.63
CA VAL A 105 9.16 -4.81 3.63
C VAL A 105 8.57 -3.94 4.73
N ASP A 106 9.40 -3.59 5.71
CA ASP A 106 9.09 -2.56 6.69
C ASP A 106 9.59 -1.21 6.16
N ALA A 107 8.66 -0.37 5.75
CA ALA A 107 8.94 0.90 5.07
C ALA A 107 9.02 2.07 6.06
N ASP A 108 9.78 3.11 5.71
CA ASP A 108 9.79 4.36 6.46
C ASP A 108 8.50 5.16 6.20
N TRP A 109 7.48 4.92 7.02
CA TRP A 109 6.19 5.61 6.96
C TRP A 109 6.25 7.07 7.40
N ASP A 110 7.34 7.49 8.07
CA ASP A 110 7.56 8.85 8.56
C ASP A 110 8.34 9.73 7.57
N ALA A 111 8.90 9.12 6.51
CA ALA A 111 9.55 9.86 5.45
C ALA A 111 8.63 10.96 4.90
N PRO A 112 9.13 12.18 4.65
CA PRO A 112 8.35 13.27 4.07
C PRO A 112 7.67 12.85 2.77
N HIS A 113 6.37 13.09 2.64
CA HIS A 113 5.60 12.87 1.41
C HIS A 113 5.09 14.20 0.87
N GLY A 114 5.09 14.33 -0.46
CA GLY A 114 4.77 15.59 -1.15
C GLY A 114 5.99 16.48 -1.41
N PRO A 115 5.88 17.47 -2.31
CA PRO A 115 6.87 18.56 -2.40
C PRO A 115 6.84 19.38 -1.11
N ALA A 116 7.99 19.93 -0.69
CA ALA A 116 8.23 20.64 0.58
C ALA A 116 7.44 21.96 0.80
N SER A 117 6.21 22.07 0.34
CA SER A 117 5.42 23.29 0.29
C SER A 117 3.99 23.03 0.76
N LEU A 118 3.82 22.70 2.04
CA LEU A 118 2.60 23.00 2.84
C LEU A 118 2.98 23.00 4.33
N ALA A 119 4.02 23.75 4.70
CA ALA A 119 4.13 24.29 6.05
C ALA A 119 3.43 25.66 6.00
N ALA A 120 2.34 25.79 6.76
CA ALA A 120 1.62 27.04 6.96
C ALA A 120 2.48 28.08 7.67
#